data_AF-A0A9E2DN88-F1
#
_entry.id   AF-A0A9E2DN88-F1
#
_cell.length_a   1.000
_cell.length_b   1.000
_cell.length_c   1.000
_cell.angle_alpha   90.00
_cell.angle_beta   90.00
_cell.angle_gamma   90.00
#
_symmetry.space_group_name_H-M   'P 1'
#
loop_
_entity.id
_entity.type
_entity.pdbx_description
1 polymer ?
#
loop_
_entity_poly.entity_id
_entity_poly.type
_entity_poly.pdbx_seq_one_letter_code
_entity_poly.pdbx_strand_id
1 'polypeptide(L)'
;MYLYPTNSFTKKRYTKRQQIIYQKGYTKRQQIIYLLIHHLHDREGWGYKKISQWLNKSSILTHTGKNWFSSSVISVLKRKHERDLMNQQIKNQHFSSMVSKFEVNYYIFD
;
A
#
# COMPACT_ATOMS: atom_id res chain seq x y z
N MET A 1 9.52 49.36 -24.28
CA MET A 1 10.11 48.95 -22.99
C MET A 1 10.59 47.52 -23.18
N TYR A 2 11.91 47.28 -23.21
CA TYR A 2 12.50 45.98 -23.54
C TYR A 2 12.70 45.15 -22.26
N LEU A 3 12.30 43.87 -22.28
CA LEU A 3 12.49 42.94 -21.18
C LEU A 3 13.85 42.24 -21.31
N TYR A 4 14.78 42.45 -20.39
CA TYR A 4 16.02 41.67 -20.29
C TYR A 4 15.91 40.67 -19.14
N PRO A 5 16.04 39.35 -19.37
CA PRO A 5 16.07 38.37 -18.29
C PRO A 5 17.41 38.41 -17.54
N THR A 6 17.37 38.57 -16.21
CA THR A 6 18.56 38.52 -15.35
C THR A 6 18.70 37.18 -14.60
N ASN A 7 19.96 36.75 -14.43
CA ASN A 7 20.41 35.42 -14.01
C ASN A 7 19.67 34.75 -12.83
N SER A 8 19.55 33.43 -12.97
CA SER A 8 18.68 32.51 -12.23
C SER A 8 19.29 32.00 -10.91
N PHE A 9 18.57 32.19 -9.80
CA PHE A 9 18.81 31.46 -8.55
C PHE A 9 18.09 30.10 -8.59
N THR A 10 18.86 29.03 -8.37
CA THR A 10 18.37 27.64 -8.42
C THR A 10 17.58 27.27 -7.16
N LYS A 11 16.24 27.38 -7.22
CA LYS A 11 15.37 26.82 -6.19
C LYS A 11 15.14 25.33 -6.46
N LYS A 12 15.76 24.46 -5.65
CA LYS A 12 15.54 23.01 -5.69
C LYS A 12 14.06 22.69 -5.41
N ARG A 13 13.33 22.23 -6.42
CA ARG A 13 12.03 21.57 -6.25
C ARG A 13 12.19 20.10 -6.60
N TYR A 14 11.95 19.24 -5.62
CA TYR A 14 11.94 17.80 -5.76
C TYR A 14 10.61 17.36 -6.40
N THR A 15 10.61 16.91 -7.66
CA THR A 15 9.42 16.33 -8.28
C THR A 15 9.51 14.80 -8.27
N LYS A 16 8.89 14.20 -7.25
CA LYS A 16 8.75 12.75 -7.08
C LYS A 16 7.69 12.20 -8.06
N ARG A 17 8.05 11.98 -9.32
CA ARG A 17 7.21 11.20 -10.26
C ARG A 17 7.70 9.75 -10.31
N GLN A 18 7.45 9.01 -9.23
CA GLN A 18 7.45 7.56 -9.29
C GLN A 18 6.03 7.14 -9.60
N GLN A 19 5.85 6.29 -10.62
CA GLN A 19 4.70 5.41 -10.72
C GLN A 19 4.72 4.49 -9.49
N ILE A 20 4.33 5.04 -8.34
CA ILE A 20 3.90 4.24 -7.21
C ILE A 20 2.60 3.63 -7.73
N ILE A 21 2.68 2.41 -8.25
CA ILE A 21 1.49 1.58 -8.50
C ILE A 21 0.67 1.72 -7.21
N TYR A 22 -0.48 2.40 -7.30
CA TYR A 22 -1.29 2.69 -6.13
C TYR A 22 -1.76 1.34 -5.57
N GLN A 23 -1.02 0.82 -4.60
CA GLN A 23 -1.42 -0.38 -3.89
C GLN A 23 -2.44 0.06 -2.86
N LYS A 24 -3.72 -0.18 -3.17
CA LYS A 24 -4.78 0.00 -2.20
C LYS A 24 -4.49 -0.92 -1.01
N GLY A 25 -4.11 -0.30 0.11
CA GLY A 25 -3.83 -1.01 1.36
C GLY A 25 -5.05 -1.79 1.86
N TYR A 26 -4.81 -2.74 2.76
CA TYR A 26 -5.91 -3.40 3.46
C TYR A 26 -6.73 -2.38 4.24
N THR A 27 -8.06 -2.48 4.15
CA THR A 27 -8.96 -1.71 5.02
C THR A 27 -8.81 -2.18 6.47
N LYS A 28 -9.18 -1.33 7.43
CA LYS A 28 -9.19 -1.68 8.87
C LYS A 28 -9.91 -3.01 9.14
N ARG A 29 -11.06 -3.23 8.48
CA ARG A 29 -11.81 -4.49 8.57
C ARG A 29 -10.99 -5.69 8.10
N GLN A 30 -10.29 -5.57 6.98
CA GLN A 30 -9.47 -6.67 6.45
C GLN A 30 -8.27 -6.97 7.36
N GLN A 31 -7.67 -5.96 7.99
CA GLN A 31 -6.61 -6.13 8.98
C GLN A 31 -7.11 -6.87 10.23
N ILE A 32 -8.25 -6.44 10.79
CA ILE A 32 -8.86 -7.08 11.96
C ILE A 32 -9.21 -8.54 11.67
N ILE A 33 -9.82 -8.82 10.52
CA ILE A 33 -10.16 -10.20 10.11
C ILE A 33 -8.90 -11.06 9.99
N TYR A 34 -7.82 -10.53 9.39
CA TYR A 34 -6.55 -11.25 9.32
C TYR A 34 -6.00 -11.56 10.72
N LEU A 35 -5.94 -10.57 11.61
CA LEU A 35 -5.43 -10.75 12.98
C LEU A 35 -6.25 -11.81 13.75
N LEU A 36 -7.57 -11.77 13.61
CA LEU A 36 -8.47 -12.76 14.19
C LEU A 36 -8.17 -14.17 13.67
N ILE A 37 -8.11 -14.35 12.35
CA ILE A 37 -7.82 -15.64 11.72
C ILE A 37 -6.44 -16.16 12.14
N HIS A 38 -5.43 -15.29 12.12
CA HIS A 38 -4.07 -15.63 12.51
C HIS A 38 -3.98 -16.03 13.99
N HIS A 39 -4.69 -15.33 14.87
CA HIS A 39 -4.74 -15.68 16.28
C HIS A 39 -5.39 -17.05 16.50
N LEU A 40 -6.55 -17.30 15.88
CA LEU A 40 -7.25 -18.59 15.97
C LEU A 40 -6.41 -19.75 15.40
N HIS A 41 -5.65 -19.51 14.33
CA HIS A 41 -4.80 -20.54 13.73
C HIS A 41 -3.54 -20.80 14.56
N ASP A 42 -2.75 -19.76 14.84
CA ASP A 42 -1.40 -19.95 15.40
C ASP A 42 -1.37 -20.01 16.93
N ARG A 43 -2.27 -19.29 17.62
CA ARG A 43 -2.31 -19.28 19.09
C ARG A 43 -3.23 -20.37 19.62
N GLU A 44 -4.42 -20.49 19.04
CA GLU A 44 -5.42 -21.46 19.49
C GLU A 44 -5.30 -22.82 18.79
N GLY A 45 -4.48 -22.94 17.74
CA GLY A 45 -4.25 -24.19 17.03
C GLY A 45 -5.44 -24.70 16.21
N TRP A 46 -6.37 -23.83 15.82
CA TRP A 46 -7.56 -24.26 15.08
C TRP A 46 -7.24 -24.56 13.62
N GLY A 47 -7.71 -25.72 13.15
CA GLY A 47 -7.67 -26.05 11.71
C GLY A 47 -8.58 -25.14 10.88
N TYR A 48 -8.24 -24.94 9.60
CA TYR A 48 -8.96 -24.04 8.68
C TYR A 48 -10.46 -24.32 8.54
N LYS A 49 -10.86 -25.60 8.62
CA LYS A 49 -12.28 -25.99 8.60
C LYS A 49 -13.03 -25.47 9.83
N LYS A 50 -12.44 -25.59 11.01
CA LYS A 50 -13.02 -25.10 12.27
C LYS A 50 -13.15 -23.59 12.25
N ILE A 51 -12.11 -22.89 11.79
CA ILE A 51 -12.12 -21.42 11.67
C ILE A 51 -13.21 -20.95 10.71
N SER A 52 -13.32 -21.54 9.52
CA SER A 52 -14.33 -21.11 8.55
C SER A 52 -15.77 -21.34 9.06
N GLN A 53 -16.03 -22.47 9.70
CA GLN A 53 -17.32 -22.76 10.33
C GLN A 53 -17.64 -21.76 11.46
N TRP A 54 -16.67 -21.45 12.31
CA TRP A 54 -16.87 -20.50 13.40
C TRP A 54 -17.14 -19.07 12.91
N LEU A 55 -16.41 -18.62 11.88
CA LEU A 55 -16.65 -17.30 11.26
C LEU A 55 -18.06 -17.20 10.69
N ASN A 56 -18.53 -18.24 9.99
CA ASN A 56 -19.88 -18.31 9.45
C ASN A 56 -20.95 -18.32 10.56
N LYS A 57 -20.73 -19.11 11.62
CA LYS A 57 -21.62 -19.16 12.78
C LYS A 57 -21.69 -17.82 13.52
N SER A 58 -20.59 -17.07 13.51
CA SER A 58 -20.49 -15.74 14.13
C SER A 58 -20.99 -14.62 13.20
N SER A 59 -21.61 -14.95 12.07
CA SER A 59 -22.13 -14.00 11.07
C SER A 59 -21.07 -13.05 10.51
N ILE A 60 -19.79 -13.43 10.56
CA ILE A 60 -18.69 -12.65 9.97
C ILE A 60 -18.57 -13.04 8.51
N LEU A 61 -18.98 -12.16 7.60
CA LEU A 61 -18.84 -12.39 6.16
C LEU A 61 -17.44 -12.01 5.65
N THR A 62 -17.04 -12.59 4.52
CA THR A 62 -15.82 -12.17 3.80
C THR A 62 -15.91 -10.72 3.34
N HIS A 63 -14.83 -10.16 2.78
CA HIS A 63 -14.84 -8.79 2.25
C HIS A 63 -15.82 -8.58 1.08
N THR A 64 -16.24 -9.66 0.42
CA THR A 64 -17.23 -9.66 -0.66
C THR A 64 -18.64 -10.00 -0.19
N GLY A 65 -18.87 -10.14 1.12
CA GLY A 65 -20.18 -10.51 1.68
C GLY A 65 -20.53 -12.00 1.53
N LYS A 66 -19.59 -12.86 1.17
CA LYS A 66 -19.80 -14.31 1.05
C LYS A 66 -19.44 -15.05 2.34
N ASN A 67 -19.96 -16.26 2.51
CA ASN A 67 -19.54 -17.20 3.56
C ASN A 67 -18.08 -17.65 3.37
N TRP A 68 -17.47 -18.06 4.47
CA TRP A 68 -16.12 -18.58 4.54
C TRP A 68 -16.06 -20.06 4.17
N PHE A 69 -15.05 -20.40 3.37
CA PHE A 69 -14.59 -21.77 3.14
C PHE A 69 -13.19 -21.93 3.73
N SER A 70 -12.77 -23.17 4.01
CA SER A 70 -11.40 -23.45 4.48
C SER A 70 -10.34 -22.86 3.54
N SER A 71 -10.56 -22.95 2.23
CA SER A 71 -9.70 -22.35 1.20
C SER A 71 -9.66 -20.82 1.27
N SER A 72 -10.76 -20.17 1.65
CA SER A 72 -10.82 -18.72 1.87
C SER A 72 -9.93 -18.30 3.05
N VAL A 73 -9.95 -19.07 4.13
CA VAL A 73 -9.10 -18.83 5.32
C VAL A 73 -7.62 -18.94 4.95
N ILE A 74 -7.24 -20.03 4.27
CA ILE A 74 -5.87 -20.22 3.76
C ILE A 74 -5.44 -19.05 2.86
N SER A 75 -6.33 -18.63 1.95
CA SER A 75 -6.04 -17.53 1.04
C SER A 75 -5.78 -16.21 1.77
N VAL A 76 -6.51 -15.92 2.86
CA VAL A 76 -6.28 -14.69 3.64
C VAL A 76 -4.87 -14.67 4.24
N LEU A 77 -4.45 -15.78 4.86
CA LEU A 77 -3.12 -15.89 5.45
C LEU A 77 -2.02 -15.77 4.39
N LYS A 78 -2.15 -16.52 3.29
CA LYS A 78 -1.19 -16.50 2.18
C LYS A 78 -1.07 -15.10 1.55
N ARG A 79 -2.18 -14.45 1.21
CA ARG A 79 -2.19 -13.13 0.56
C ARG A 79 -1.65 -12.02 1.46
N LYS A 80 -1.80 -12.14 2.79
CA LYS A 80 -1.19 -11.20 3.72
C LYS A 80 0.33 -11.31 3.67
N HIS A 81 0.86 -12.53 3.72
CA HIS A 81 2.30 -12.78 3.63
C HIS A 81 2.90 -12.24 2.32
N GLU A 82 2.28 -12.56 1.16
CA GLU A 82 2.72 -12.04 -0.15
C GLU A 82 2.83 -10.51 -0.17
N ARG A 83 1.84 -9.82 0.41
CA ARG A 83 1.85 -8.35 0.45
C ARG A 83 2.87 -7.78 1.42
N ASP A 84 3.09 -8.43 2.55
CA ASP A 84 4.10 -7.96 3.50
C ASP A 84 5.50 -8.04 2.88
N LEU A 85 5.78 -9.12 2.14
CA LEU A 85 7.00 -9.25 1.34
C LEU A 85 7.10 -8.14 0.29
N MET A 86 6.03 -7.89 -0.46
CA MET A 86 6.01 -6.84 -1.47
C MET A 86 6.24 -5.44 -0.87
N ASN A 87 5.61 -5.15 0.27
CA ASN A 87 5.77 -3.89 0.99
C ASN A 87 7.21 -3.72 1.51
N GLN A 88 7.85 -4.79 1.97
CA GLN A 88 9.25 -4.77 2.38
C GLN A 88 10.17 -4.48 1.19
N GLN A 89 9.94 -5.14 0.05
CA GLN A 89 10.71 -4.91 -1.18
C GLN A 89 10.61 -3.45 -1.66
N ILE A 90 9.39 -2.89 -1.68
CA ILE A 90 9.16 -1.49 -2.09
C ILE A 90 9.84 -0.51 -1.13
N LYS A 91 9.80 -0.77 0.19
CA LYS A 91 10.48 0.07 1.19
C LYS A 91 12.00 0.06 1.01
N ASN A 92 12.56 -1.10 0.67
CA ASN A 92 14.00 -1.29 0.50
C ASN A 92 14.50 -0.85 -0.89
N GLN A 93 13.60 -0.54 -1.82
CA GLN A 93 13.95 -0.06 -3.14
C GLN A 93 14.46 1.38 -3.05
N HIS A 94 15.78 1.56 -3.25
CA HIS A 94 16.37 2.88 -3.40
C HIS A 94 16.08 3.43 -4.80
N PHE A 95 15.23 4.45 -4.85
CA PHE A 95 15.01 5.20 -6.08
C PHE A 95 16.05 6.33 -6.16
N SER A 96 16.94 6.27 -7.15
CA SER A 96 17.83 7.39 -7.45
C SER A 96 17.00 8.63 -7.79
N SER A 97 17.25 9.75 -7.11
CA SER A 97 16.60 11.01 -7.44
C SER A 97 17.19 11.55 -8.74
N MET A 98 16.50 11.35 -9.86
CA MET A 98 16.87 11.99 -11.12
C MET A 98 16.49 13.48 -11.07
N VAL A 99 17.49 14.35 -11.14
CA VAL A 99 17.29 15.79 -11.32
C VAL A 99 17.18 16.05 -12.82
N SER A 100 16.00 16.39 -13.32
CA SER A 100 15.84 16.88 -14.70
C SER A 100 16.32 18.34 -14.77
N LYS A 101 17.03 18.70 -15.85
CA LYS A 101 17.32 20.12 -16.16
C LYS A 101 16.01 20.87 -16.38
N PHE A 102 15.82 22.00 -15.69
CA PHE A 102 14.73 22.93 -15.98
C PHE A 102 15.24 24.36 -15.83
N GLU A 103 14.76 25.24 -16.70
CA GLU A 103 15.11 26.66 -16.73
C GLU A 103 14.00 27.48 -16.08
N VAL A 104 14.38 28.52 -15.33
CA VAL A 104 13.42 29.45 -14.74
C VAL A 104 13.72 30.85 -15.26
N ASN A 105 12.76 31.40 -16.00
CA ASN A 105 12.79 32.77 -16.52
C ASN A 105 11.96 33.67 -15.61
N TYR A 106 12.53 34.79 -15.20
CA TYR A 106 11.81 35.83 -14.44
C TYR A 106 11.83 37.12 -15.26
N TYR A 107 10.74 37.86 -15.18
CA TYR A 107 10.58 39.17 -15.79
C TYR A 107 10.44 40.19 -14.67
N ILE A 108 11.30 41.21 -14.68
CA ILE A 108 11.20 42.36 -13.79
C ILE A 108 10.34 43.39 -14.52
N PHE A 109 9.28 43.86 -13.87
CA PHE A 109 8.47 44.98 -14.35
C PHE A 109 8.94 46.22 -13.61
N ASP A 110 9.55 47.16 -14.35
CA ASP A 110 9.84 48.52 -13.87
C ASP A 110 8.57 49.38 -13.89
#